data_AF-A0A942HJI2-F1
#
_entry.id   AF-A0A942HJI2-F1
#
_cell.length_a   1.000
_cell.length_b   1.000
_cell.length_c   1.000
_cell.angle_alpha   90.00
_cell.angle_beta   90.00
_cell.angle_gamma   90.00
#
_symmetry.space_group_name_H-M   'P 1'
#
loop_
_entity.id
_entity.type
_entity.pdbx_description
1 polymer ?
#
loop_
_entity_poly.entity_id
_entity_poly.type
_entity_poly.pdbx_seq_one_letter_code
_entity_poly.pdbx_strand_id
1 'polypeptide(L)'
;MSGQSDVAVLVNISTQKWPPRHRTYFGSLDVRSPQDGESYAVTPVRACKSIMDLGDKRTMEFALSAREIAEDIAREINNDSGEGSFHGVFVAAGPEPTQAELADARRKLDEFHRRLVGAADLEWERSHNPMFITDLERRAARELKLEKPWLYDPKPATECPACAERIKPGVAVCKSCGAILDRAKAAQFGLVANEGASDSKPSKEKIKS
;
A
#
# COMPACT_ATOMS: atom_id res chain seq x y z
N MET A 1 -38.52 -5.34 25.69
CA MET A 1 -38.03 -5.32 24.29
C MET A 1 -37.08 -4.14 24.17
N SER A 2 -35.80 -4.40 24.39
CA SER A 2 -34.75 -3.38 24.45
C SER A 2 -34.57 -2.79 23.06
N GLY A 3 -34.78 -1.48 22.90
CA GLY A 3 -34.61 -0.78 21.63
C GLY A 3 -33.19 -0.98 21.11
N GLN A 4 -33.05 -1.76 20.04
CA GLN A 4 -31.82 -1.76 19.24
C GLN A 4 -31.62 -0.33 18.76
N SER A 5 -30.42 0.19 18.92
CA SER A 5 -30.06 1.50 18.39
C SER A 5 -30.37 1.51 16.90
N ASP A 6 -31.13 2.51 16.45
CA ASP A 6 -31.54 2.69 15.05
C ASP A 6 -30.35 2.98 14.12
N VAL A 7 -29.16 3.09 14.72
CA VAL A 7 -27.86 3.32 14.09
C VAL A 7 -26.87 2.28 14.61
N ALA A 8 -26.10 1.71 13.69
CA ALA A 8 -24.93 0.89 13.97
C ALA A 8 -23.67 1.62 13.46
N VAL A 9 -22.53 1.31 14.06
CA VAL A 9 -21.27 2.01 13.77
C VAL A 9 -20.31 1.05 13.11
N LEU A 10 -20.04 1.30 11.83
CA LEU A 10 -19.02 0.61 11.07
C LEU A 10 -17.68 1.36 11.25
N VAL A 11 -16.66 0.64 11.66
CA VAL A 11 -15.34 1.18 11.99
C VAL A 11 -14.33 0.64 11.00
N ASN A 12 -13.50 1.52 10.44
CA ASN A 12 -12.41 1.17 9.56
C ASN A 12 -11.09 1.64 10.19
N ILE A 13 -10.15 0.72 10.42
CA ILE A 13 -8.81 1.00 10.95
C ILE A 13 -7.71 0.98 9.87
N SER A 14 -8.09 0.72 8.62
CA SER A 14 -7.19 0.66 7.47
C SER A 14 -7.28 1.95 6.66
N THR A 15 -6.14 2.41 6.16
CA THR A 15 -6.02 3.55 5.23
C THR A 15 -6.55 3.23 3.82
N GLN A 16 -6.90 1.95 3.57
CA GLN A 16 -7.43 1.50 2.29
C GLN A 16 -8.80 2.12 2.01
N LYS A 17 -8.88 2.82 0.87
CA LYS A 17 -10.13 3.32 0.31
C LYS A 17 -10.85 2.21 -0.42
N TRP A 18 -12.14 2.08 -0.16
CA TRP A 18 -13.02 1.10 -0.80
C TRP A 18 -13.94 1.80 -1.78
N PRO A 19 -14.28 1.17 -2.92
CA PRO A 19 -15.33 1.69 -3.77
C PRO A 19 -16.65 1.72 -2.99
N PRO A 20 -17.55 2.70 -3.27
CA PRO A 20 -18.85 2.75 -2.64
C PRO A 20 -19.61 1.43 -2.81
N ARG A 21 -20.19 0.92 -1.72
CA ARG A 21 -20.92 -0.35 -1.74
C ARG A 21 -22.36 -0.09 -2.13
N HIS A 22 -22.74 -0.65 -3.28
CA HIS A 22 -24.09 -0.53 -3.83
C HIS A 22 -24.99 -1.65 -3.30
N ARG A 23 -26.17 -1.29 -2.82
CA ARG A 23 -27.24 -2.18 -2.38
C ARG A 23 -28.58 -1.71 -2.94
N THR A 24 -29.46 -2.67 -3.17
CA THR A 24 -30.82 -2.41 -3.68
C THR A 24 -31.70 -1.64 -2.70
N TYR A 25 -31.40 -1.69 -1.41
CA TYR A 25 -32.29 -1.20 -0.35
C TYR A 25 -31.84 0.11 0.35
N PHE A 26 -30.59 0.55 0.21
CA PHE A 26 -30.15 1.87 0.69
C PHE A 26 -29.32 2.68 -0.34
N GLY A 27 -29.17 2.18 -1.57
CA GLY A 27 -28.39 2.84 -2.61
C GLY A 27 -26.89 2.60 -2.44
N SER A 28 -26.09 3.67 -2.33
CA SER A 28 -24.63 3.59 -2.25
C SER A 28 -24.15 4.04 -0.88
N LEU A 29 -23.35 3.21 -0.20
CA LEU A 29 -22.68 3.56 1.05
C LEU A 29 -21.17 3.67 0.84
N ASP A 30 -20.61 4.83 1.19
CA ASP A 30 -19.17 5.04 1.27
C ASP A 30 -18.66 4.69 2.67
N VAL A 31 -17.73 3.74 2.75
CA VAL A 31 -17.08 3.36 4.01
C VAL A 31 -15.88 4.25 4.22
N ARG A 32 -16.00 5.15 5.20
CA ARG A 32 -14.96 6.13 5.51
C ARG A 32 -13.66 5.43 5.88
N SER A 33 -12.55 6.00 5.44
CA SER A 33 -11.20 5.59 5.82
C SER A 33 -10.59 6.66 6.73
N PRO A 34 -9.70 6.30 7.67
CA PRO A 34 -9.02 7.26 8.53
C PRO A 34 -8.25 8.28 7.68
N GLN A 35 -8.29 9.55 8.07
CA GLN A 35 -7.43 10.58 7.48
C GLN A 35 -6.00 10.49 8.03
N ASP A 36 -5.07 11.23 7.43
CA ASP A 36 -3.68 11.28 7.87
C ASP A 36 -3.60 11.71 9.35
N GLY A 37 -3.18 10.80 10.22
CA GLY A 37 -3.06 11.02 11.67
C GLY A 37 -4.22 10.46 12.50
N GLU A 38 -5.32 10.00 11.88
CA GLU A 38 -6.42 9.34 12.59
C GLU A 38 -6.15 7.83 12.75
N SER A 39 -6.51 7.28 13.91
CA SER A 39 -6.36 5.85 14.20
C SER A 39 -7.46 4.97 13.61
N TYR A 40 -8.64 5.54 13.37
CA TYR A 40 -9.82 4.86 12.83
C TYR A 40 -10.81 5.87 12.24
N ALA A 41 -11.69 5.42 11.37
CA ALA A 41 -12.82 6.17 10.86
C ALA A 41 -14.13 5.46 11.19
N VAL A 42 -15.18 6.25 11.42
CA VAL A 42 -16.53 5.77 11.76
C VAL A 42 -17.51 6.14 10.65
N THR A 43 -18.27 5.14 10.17
CA THR A 43 -19.37 5.30 9.24
C THR A 43 -20.68 4.87 9.93
N PRO A 44 -21.62 5.80 10.18
CA PRO A 44 -22.91 5.44 10.75
C PRO A 44 -23.79 4.76 9.69
N VAL A 45 -24.34 3.61 10.06
CA VAL A 45 -25.27 2.82 9.25
C VAL A 45 -26.65 2.90 9.90
N ARG A 46 -27.70 3.11 9.10
CA ARG A 46 -29.09 3.19 9.58
C ARG A 46 -29.88 1.97 9.12
N ALA A 47 -30.87 1.60 9.92
CA ALA A 47 -31.83 0.58 9.53
C ALA A 47 -32.62 1.03 8.30
N CYS A 48 -33.05 0.09 7.47
CA CYS A 48 -33.88 0.37 6.31
C CYS A 48 -34.86 -0.76 6.04
N LYS A 49 -35.88 -0.47 5.23
CA LYS A 49 -36.79 -1.49 4.69
C LYS A 49 -36.32 -1.90 3.30
N SER A 50 -36.41 -3.19 3.02
CA SER A 50 -36.10 -3.76 1.72
C SER A 50 -37.31 -4.50 1.18
N ILE A 51 -37.33 -4.68 -0.15
CA ILE A 51 -38.40 -5.36 -0.86
C ILE A 51 -37.82 -6.63 -1.47
N MET A 52 -38.40 -7.78 -1.14
CA MET A 52 -38.11 -9.05 -1.77
C MET A 52 -39.17 -9.35 -2.82
N ASP A 53 -38.76 -9.61 -4.06
CA ASP A 53 -39.65 -10.11 -5.10
C ASP A 53 -39.81 -11.63 -4.94
N LEU A 54 -41.04 -12.08 -4.73
CA LEU A 54 -41.39 -13.49 -4.56
C LEU A 54 -41.93 -14.13 -5.86
N GLY A 55 -41.91 -13.39 -6.97
CA GLY A 55 -42.52 -13.82 -8.22
C GLY A 55 -44.04 -13.59 -8.25
N ASP A 56 -44.64 -13.75 -9.42
CA ASP A 56 -46.09 -13.55 -9.65
C ASP A 56 -46.62 -12.18 -9.19
N LYS A 57 -45.80 -11.11 -9.37
CA LYS A 57 -46.11 -9.74 -8.92
C LYS A 57 -46.30 -9.61 -7.40
N ARG A 58 -45.82 -10.56 -6.61
CA ARG A 58 -45.86 -10.48 -5.14
C ARG A 58 -44.53 -9.95 -4.63
N THR A 59 -44.61 -8.86 -3.89
CA THR A 59 -43.47 -8.31 -3.15
C THR A 59 -43.71 -8.45 -1.66
N MET A 60 -42.64 -8.69 -0.91
CA MET A 60 -42.66 -8.73 0.55
C MET A 60 -41.69 -7.70 1.08
N GLU A 61 -42.18 -6.79 1.92
CA GLU A 61 -41.33 -5.89 2.69
C GLU A 61 -40.71 -6.64 3.87
N PHE A 62 -39.41 -6.46 4.07
CA PHE A 62 -38.73 -6.92 5.26
C PHE A 62 -37.87 -5.79 5.84
N ALA A 63 -37.74 -5.76 7.16
CA ALA A 63 -36.91 -4.80 7.86
C ALA A 63 -35.50 -5.35 8.01
N LEU A 64 -34.50 -4.53 7.70
CA LEU A 64 -33.09 -4.79 7.96
C LEU A 64 -32.63 -3.88 9.09
N SER A 65 -32.11 -4.46 10.16
CA SER A 65 -31.52 -3.68 11.25
C SER A 65 -30.23 -3.00 10.79
N ALA A 66 -29.92 -1.85 11.39
CA ALA A 66 -28.67 -1.14 11.11
C ALA A 66 -27.44 -2.03 11.33
N ARG A 67 -27.51 -2.93 12.31
CA ARG A 67 -26.43 -3.85 12.67
C ARG A 67 -26.24 -4.95 11.63
N GLU A 68 -27.31 -5.58 11.15
CA GLU A 68 -27.22 -6.60 10.09
C GLU A 68 -26.60 -6.01 8.82
N ILE A 69 -26.98 -4.79 8.46
CA ILE A 69 -26.41 -4.07 7.31
C ILE A 69 -24.92 -3.82 7.54
N ALA A 70 -24.54 -3.29 8.70
CA ALA A 70 -23.13 -3.00 9.00
C ALA A 70 -22.27 -4.28 9.01
N GLU A 71 -22.79 -5.39 9.57
CA GLU A 71 -22.10 -6.67 9.63
C GLU A 71 -21.96 -7.30 8.24
N ASP A 72 -22.97 -7.18 7.37
CA ASP A 72 -22.90 -7.62 5.98
C ASP A 72 -21.81 -6.86 5.20
N ILE A 73 -21.75 -5.55 5.34
CA ILE A 73 -20.76 -4.70 4.68
C ILE A 73 -19.35 -4.99 5.21
N ALA A 74 -19.20 -5.14 6.53
CA ALA A 74 -17.91 -5.52 7.12
C ALA A 74 -17.44 -6.88 6.61
N ARG A 75 -18.34 -7.86 6.48
CA ARG A 75 -18.03 -9.19 5.95
C ARG A 75 -17.62 -9.14 4.49
N GLU A 76 -18.36 -8.41 3.66
CA GLU A 76 -18.03 -8.23 2.24
C GLU A 76 -16.63 -7.64 2.08
N ILE A 77 -16.35 -6.52 2.75
CA ILE A 77 -15.05 -5.85 2.65
C ILE A 77 -13.93 -6.76 3.15
N ASN A 78 -14.13 -7.44 4.28
CA ASN A 78 -13.11 -8.32 4.81
C ASN A 78 -12.88 -9.55 3.94
N ASN A 79 -13.84 -10.00 3.14
CA ASN A 79 -13.69 -11.16 2.24
C ASN A 79 -13.31 -10.79 0.80
N ASP A 80 -13.10 -9.50 0.50
CA ASP A 80 -12.77 -9.01 -0.86
C ASP A 80 -11.47 -9.65 -1.41
N SER A 81 -10.53 -10.03 -0.53
CA SER A 81 -9.29 -10.74 -0.88
C SER A 81 -9.34 -12.26 -0.64
N GLY A 82 -10.52 -12.83 -0.46
CA GLY A 82 -10.73 -14.28 -0.30
C GLY A 82 -11.00 -14.74 1.13
N GLU A 83 -10.91 -16.05 1.35
CA GLU A 83 -11.29 -16.63 2.64
C GLU A 83 -10.28 -16.29 3.75
N GLY A 84 -10.82 -15.85 4.88
CA GLY A 84 -10.04 -15.46 6.06
C GLY A 84 -9.23 -14.17 5.88
N SER A 85 -9.49 -13.35 4.85
CA SER A 85 -8.94 -12.01 4.80
C SER A 85 -9.59 -11.10 5.86
N PHE A 86 -8.83 -10.11 6.30
CA PHE A 86 -9.32 -9.10 7.23
C PHE A 86 -8.69 -7.77 6.89
N HIS A 87 -9.52 -6.85 6.41
CA HIS A 87 -9.09 -5.56 5.88
C HIS A 87 -9.22 -4.42 6.90
N GLY A 88 -9.50 -4.73 8.17
CA GLY A 88 -9.59 -3.73 9.22
C GLY A 88 -10.96 -3.09 9.35
N VAL A 89 -12.02 -3.71 8.82
CA VAL A 89 -13.39 -3.20 8.97
C VAL A 89 -14.17 -4.06 9.95
N PHE A 90 -14.82 -3.44 10.94
CA PHE A 90 -15.64 -4.15 11.93
C PHE A 90 -16.81 -3.28 12.43
N VAL A 91 -17.76 -3.90 13.12
CA VAL A 91 -18.91 -3.19 13.72
C VAL A 91 -18.68 -3.01 15.21
N ALA A 92 -18.73 -1.77 15.71
CA ALA A 92 -18.60 -1.49 17.13
C ALA A 92 -19.84 -1.97 17.90
N ALA A 93 -19.66 -2.40 19.14
CA ALA A 93 -20.78 -2.76 20.03
C ALA A 93 -21.63 -1.55 20.43
N GLY A 94 -21.02 -0.35 20.48
CA GLY A 94 -21.66 0.89 20.87
C GLY A 94 -21.58 1.99 19.80
N PRO A 95 -21.97 3.23 20.14
CA PRO A 95 -21.87 4.38 19.24
C PRO A 95 -20.42 4.80 18.96
N GLU A 96 -19.47 4.35 19.78
CA GLU A 96 -18.04 4.56 19.59
C GLU A 96 -17.30 3.24 19.83
N PRO A 97 -16.23 2.94 19.08
CA PRO A 97 -15.42 1.76 19.33
C PRO A 97 -14.66 1.89 20.64
N THR A 98 -14.62 0.78 21.39
CA THR A 98 -13.78 0.67 22.57
C THR A 98 -12.32 0.43 22.18
N GLN A 99 -11.40 0.81 23.07
CA GLN A 99 -9.98 0.54 22.88
C GLN A 99 -9.68 -0.96 22.73
N ALA A 100 -10.46 -1.82 23.40
CA ALA A 100 -10.33 -3.28 23.30
C ALA A 100 -10.71 -3.79 21.91
N GLU A 101 -11.80 -3.28 21.32
CA GLU A 101 -12.21 -3.62 19.95
C GLU A 101 -11.18 -3.15 18.92
N LEU A 102 -10.65 -1.93 19.09
CA LEU A 102 -9.59 -1.41 18.22
C LEU A 102 -8.32 -2.27 18.29
N ALA A 103 -7.89 -2.65 19.50
CA ALA A 103 -6.73 -3.52 19.69
C ALA A 103 -6.95 -4.92 19.09
N ASP A 104 -8.15 -5.49 19.24
CA ASP A 104 -8.51 -6.77 18.65
C ASP A 104 -8.50 -6.74 17.12
N ALA A 105 -9.12 -5.71 16.53
CA ALA A 105 -9.12 -5.50 15.10
C ALA A 105 -7.69 -5.29 14.57
N ARG A 106 -6.87 -4.49 15.25
CA ARG A 106 -5.47 -4.28 14.86
C ARG A 106 -4.67 -5.58 14.87
N ARG A 107 -4.86 -6.42 15.89
CA ARG A 107 -4.21 -7.73 15.98
C ARG A 107 -4.57 -8.62 14.80
N LYS A 108 -5.87 -8.72 14.45
CA LYS A 108 -6.34 -9.49 13.30
C LYS A 108 -5.78 -8.96 11.97
N LEU A 109 -5.70 -7.65 11.81
CA LEU A 109 -5.12 -7.02 10.62
C LEU A 109 -3.61 -7.32 10.50
N ASP A 110 -2.87 -7.20 11.60
CA ASP A 110 -1.44 -7.52 11.63
C ASP A 110 -1.18 -9.01 11.34
N GLU A 111 -2.00 -9.91 11.88
CA GLU A 111 -1.95 -11.35 11.58
C GLU A 111 -2.21 -11.62 10.09
N PHE A 112 -3.22 -10.97 9.51
CA PHE A 112 -3.51 -11.08 8.09
C PHE A 112 -2.35 -10.57 7.22
N HIS A 113 -1.78 -9.41 7.55
CA HIS A 113 -0.62 -8.86 6.85
C HIS A 113 0.59 -9.79 6.94
N ARG A 114 0.86 -10.38 8.11
CA ARG A 114 1.96 -11.34 8.28
C ARG A 114 1.78 -12.58 7.41
N ARG A 115 0.55 -13.08 7.28
CA ARG A 115 0.23 -14.20 6.39
C ARG A 115 0.52 -13.86 4.92
N LEU A 116 0.12 -12.67 4.47
CA LEU A 116 0.41 -12.20 3.11
C LEU A 116 1.92 -12.08 2.85
N VAL A 117 2.65 -11.48 3.77
CA VAL A 117 4.12 -11.36 3.65
C VAL A 117 4.78 -12.74 3.62
N GLY A 118 4.33 -13.68 4.45
CA GLY A 118 4.84 -15.06 4.43
C GLY A 118 4.58 -15.78 3.11
N ALA A 119 3.41 -15.57 2.50
CA ALA A 119 3.10 -16.10 1.17
C ALA A 119 4.03 -15.52 0.10
N ALA A 120 4.25 -14.19 0.13
CA ALA A 120 5.14 -13.51 -0.80
C ALA A 120 6.61 -13.93 -0.63
N ASP A 121 7.07 -14.13 0.60
CA ASP A 121 8.41 -14.64 0.89
C ASP A 121 8.61 -16.04 0.27
N LEU A 122 7.64 -16.94 0.44
CA LEU A 122 7.70 -18.27 -0.16
C LEU A 122 7.73 -18.22 -1.70
N GLU A 123 6.93 -17.35 -2.30
CA GLU A 123 6.91 -17.17 -3.77
C GLU A 123 8.23 -16.57 -4.27
N TRP A 124 8.83 -15.66 -3.49
CA TRP A 124 10.15 -15.10 -3.78
C TRP A 124 11.25 -16.16 -3.73
N GLU A 125 11.27 -17.01 -2.71
CA GLU A 125 12.24 -18.11 -2.60
C GLU A 125 12.16 -19.06 -3.80
N ARG A 126 10.94 -19.30 -4.30
CA ARG A 126 10.70 -20.19 -5.44
C ARG A 126 11.10 -19.59 -6.78
N SER A 127 10.72 -18.33 -7.04
CA SER A 127 10.79 -17.74 -8.38
C SER A 127 11.84 -16.65 -8.53
N HIS A 128 12.21 -15.96 -7.44
CA HIS A 128 12.97 -14.72 -7.43
C HIS A 128 12.45 -13.67 -8.43
N ASN A 129 11.18 -13.77 -8.82
CA ASN A 129 10.55 -12.88 -9.77
C ASN A 129 9.53 -12.01 -9.04
N PRO A 130 9.78 -10.70 -8.92
CA PRO A 130 8.88 -9.83 -8.18
C PRO A 130 7.51 -9.76 -8.83
N MET A 131 7.34 -10.10 -10.12
CA MET A 131 6.04 -10.04 -10.81
C MET A 131 5.00 -11.01 -10.26
N PHE A 132 5.39 -12.08 -9.58
CA PHE A 132 4.44 -13.01 -8.95
C PHE A 132 3.90 -12.52 -7.61
N ILE A 133 4.47 -11.44 -7.08
CA ILE A 133 4.06 -10.87 -5.80
C ILE A 133 3.02 -9.77 -6.05
N THR A 134 1.88 -9.92 -5.40
CA THR A 134 0.72 -9.05 -5.58
C THR A 134 0.92 -7.70 -4.89
N ASP A 135 0.18 -6.68 -5.34
CA ASP A 135 0.18 -5.37 -4.71
C ASP A 135 -0.35 -5.41 -3.27
N LEU A 136 -1.24 -6.36 -2.97
CA LEU A 136 -1.77 -6.58 -1.63
C LEU A 136 -0.66 -7.03 -0.67
N GLU A 137 0.19 -7.96 -1.09
CA GLU A 137 1.32 -8.44 -0.29
C GLU A 137 2.39 -7.36 -0.09
N ARG A 138 2.68 -6.57 -1.14
CA ARG A 138 3.59 -5.40 -1.01
C ARG A 138 3.03 -4.36 -0.04
N ARG A 139 1.72 -4.09 -0.09
CA ARG A 139 1.08 -3.17 0.84
C ARG A 139 1.17 -3.69 2.28
N ALA A 140 0.87 -4.97 2.49
CA ALA A 140 1.00 -5.60 3.81
C ALA A 140 2.43 -5.47 4.37
N ALA A 141 3.46 -5.69 3.56
CA ALA A 141 4.84 -5.47 3.97
C ALA A 141 5.16 -4.00 4.33
N ARG A 142 4.62 -3.04 3.57
CA ARG A 142 4.77 -1.60 3.88
C ARG A 142 4.07 -1.21 5.18
N GLU A 143 2.87 -1.71 5.42
CA GLU A 143 2.12 -1.48 6.68
C GLU A 143 2.86 -2.07 7.89
N LEU A 144 3.47 -3.25 7.72
CA LEU A 144 4.33 -3.86 8.73
C LEU A 144 5.73 -3.23 8.82
N LYS A 145 6.04 -2.24 7.97
CA LYS A 145 7.33 -1.54 7.88
C LYS A 145 8.51 -2.51 7.67
N LEU A 146 8.29 -3.53 6.87
CA LEU A 146 9.32 -4.52 6.53
C LEU A 146 10.06 -4.12 5.26
N GLU A 147 11.39 -4.27 5.30
CA GLU A 147 12.23 -4.17 4.12
C GLU A 147 12.43 -5.57 3.53
N LYS A 148 11.99 -5.76 2.27
CA LYS A 148 12.05 -7.06 1.58
C LYS A 148 12.68 -6.91 0.20
N PRO A 149 13.49 -7.87 -0.28
CA PRO A 149 14.14 -7.79 -1.59
C PRO A 149 13.14 -7.66 -2.75
N TRP A 150 11.96 -8.27 -2.57
CA TRP A 150 10.87 -8.25 -3.53
C TRP A 150 9.95 -7.05 -3.39
N LEU A 151 10.15 -6.18 -2.39
CA LEU A 151 9.47 -4.89 -2.29
C LEU A 151 10.08 -3.95 -3.34
N TYR A 152 9.82 -4.25 -4.60
CA TYR A 152 10.34 -3.53 -5.74
C TYR A 152 9.70 -2.14 -5.79
N ASP A 153 10.46 -1.12 -5.40
CA ASP A 153 10.19 0.25 -5.79
C ASP A 153 11.07 0.55 -7.01
N PRO A 154 10.49 0.64 -8.23
CA PRO A 154 11.24 1.06 -9.40
C PRO A 154 11.74 2.48 -9.15
N LYS A 155 13.02 2.62 -8.77
CA LYS A 155 13.66 3.93 -8.72
C LYS A 155 13.62 4.49 -10.14
N PRO A 156 13.10 5.72 -10.35
CA PRO A 156 13.02 6.30 -11.67
C PRO A 156 14.43 6.30 -12.28
N ALA A 157 14.57 5.65 -13.43
CA ALA A 157 15.81 5.71 -14.20
C ALA A 157 15.96 7.13 -14.73
N THR A 158 17.14 7.72 -14.56
CA THR A 158 17.48 8.99 -15.19
C THR A 158 17.94 8.70 -16.62
N GLU A 159 17.75 9.64 -17.54
CA GLU A 159 18.30 9.52 -18.89
C GLU A 159 19.73 10.07 -18.95
N CYS A 160 20.60 9.41 -19.71
CA CYS A 160 21.93 9.91 -19.97
C CYS A 160 21.85 11.20 -20.82
N PRO A 161 22.41 12.34 -20.38
CA PRO A 161 22.37 13.59 -21.14
C PRO A 161 23.10 13.53 -22.49
N ALA A 162 23.98 12.55 -22.69
CA ALA A 162 24.77 12.42 -23.92
C ALA A 162 24.11 11.52 -24.99
N CYS A 163 23.44 10.44 -24.57
CA CYS A 163 22.94 9.42 -25.50
C CYS A 163 21.49 8.99 -25.25
N ALA A 164 20.79 9.65 -24.31
CA ALA A 164 19.41 9.37 -23.90
C ALA A 164 19.13 7.94 -23.39
N GLU A 165 20.17 7.14 -23.10
CA GLU A 165 20.00 5.79 -22.52
C GLU A 165 19.48 5.88 -21.08
N ARG A 166 18.58 4.96 -20.70
CA ARG A 166 18.12 4.83 -19.30
C ARG A 166 19.23 4.30 -18.40
N ILE A 167 19.63 5.10 -17.43
CA ILE A 167 20.67 4.81 -16.44
C ILE A 167 20.12 4.85 -15.01
N LYS A 168 20.74 4.10 -14.10
CA LYS A 168 20.42 4.21 -12.68
C LYS A 168 20.85 5.60 -12.17
N PRO A 169 20.08 6.24 -11.26
CA PRO A 169 20.48 7.49 -10.66
C PRO A 169 21.85 7.38 -9.97
N GLY A 170 22.72 8.37 -10.16
CA GLY A 170 24.02 8.44 -9.50
C GLY A 170 25.14 7.57 -10.11
N VAL A 171 24.99 7.11 -11.35
CA VAL A 171 26.06 6.40 -12.09
C VAL A 171 27.14 7.40 -12.54
N ALA A 172 28.42 7.05 -12.37
CA ALA A 172 29.55 7.92 -12.70
C ALA A 172 29.86 7.99 -14.21
N VAL A 173 29.69 6.87 -14.92
CA VAL A 173 29.98 6.74 -16.35
C VAL A 173 28.85 5.97 -17.02
N CYS A 174 28.35 6.49 -18.14
CA CYS A 174 27.30 5.84 -18.91
C CYS A 174 27.81 4.52 -19.52
N LYS A 175 27.07 3.42 -19.33
CA LYS A 175 27.41 2.10 -19.89
C LYS A 175 27.36 2.04 -21.43
N SER A 176 26.51 2.85 -22.05
CA SER A 176 26.25 2.75 -23.51
C SER A 176 27.18 3.64 -24.32
N CYS A 177 27.44 4.88 -23.87
CA CYS A 177 28.28 5.83 -24.61
C CYS A 177 29.61 6.18 -23.92
N GLY A 178 29.84 5.73 -22.69
CA GLY A 178 31.07 6.05 -21.94
C GLY A 178 31.16 7.49 -21.43
N ALA A 179 30.11 8.31 -21.57
CA ALA A 179 30.11 9.68 -21.06
C ALA A 179 30.29 9.70 -19.53
N ILE A 180 31.16 10.57 -19.04
CA ILE A 180 31.36 10.81 -17.61
C ILE A 180 30.24 11.73 -17.12
N LEU A 181 29.36 11.20 -16.28
CA LEU A 181 28.17 11.87 -15.77
C LEU A 181 28.40 12.51 -14.40
N ASP A 182 29.30 11.93 -13.61
CA ASP A 182 29.72 12.44 -12.31
C ASP A 182 31.24 12.31 -12.21
N ARG A 183 31.95 13.42 -12.44
CA ARG A 183 33.42 13.46 -12.47
C ARG A 183 34.03 13.20 -11.09
N ALA A 184 33.35 13.60 -10.01
CA ALA A 184 33.84 13.39 -8.65
C ALA A 184 33.79 11.91 -8.28
N LYS A 185 32.67 11.24 -8.57
CA LYS A 185 32.55 9.80 -8.38
C LYS A 185 33.48 9.04 -9.33
N ALA A 186 33.61 9.46 -10.58
CA ALA A 186 34.53 8.83 -11.53
C ALA A 186 35.99 8.93 -11.07
N ALA A 187 36.40 10.04 -10.46
CA ALA A 187 37.74 10.21 -9.89
C ALA A 187 37.98 9.33 -8.64
N GLN A 188 36.97 9.13 -7.78
CA GLN A 188 37.07 8.19 -6.64
C GLN A 188 37.40 6.76 -7.07
N PHE A 189 36.90 6.34 -8.23
CA PHE A 189 37.16 5.02 -8.81
C PHE A 189 38.32 5.02 -9.83
N GLY A 190 39.09 6.10 -9.94
CA GLY A 190 40.27 6.19 -10.82
C GLY A 190 39.96 6.24 -12.32
N LEU A 191 38.72 6.51 -12.72
CA LEU A 191 38.27 6.58 -14.12
C LEU A 191 38.64 7.91 -14.80
N VAL A 192 38.98 8.92 -14.00
CA VAL A 192 39.43 10.24 -14.46
C VAL A 192 40.56 10.68 -13.53
N ALA A 193 41.57 11.35 -14.08
CA ALA A 193 42.59 11.97 -13.23
C ALA A 193 41.91 12.96 -12.26
N ASN A 194 42.23 12.84 -10.97
CA ASN A 194 41.98 13.92 -10.02
C ASN A 194 42.77 15.13 -10.55
N GLU A 195 42.07 16.15 -11.06
CA GLU A 195 42.69 17.45 -11.36
C GLU A 195 43.06 18.12 -10.03
N GLY A 196 44.16 17.63 -9.46
CA GLY A 196 44.78 18.08 -8.23
C GLY A 196 46.28 17.74 -8.15
N ALA A 197 46.87 17.17 -9.20
CA ALA A 197 48.31 17.07 -9.35
C ALA A 197 48.74 17.94 -10.55
N SER A 198 48.96 19.22 -10.29
CA SER A 198 49.59 20.13 -11.25
C SER A 198 51.05 19.70 -11.42
N ASP A 199 51.33 19.16 -12.60
CA ASP A 199 52.63 18.67 -13.02
C ASP A 199 53.55 19.88 -13.34
N SER A 200 54.28 20.36 -12.34
CA SER A 200 55.31 21.38 -12.51
C SER A 200 56.52 20.79 -13.25
N LYS A 201 56.55 20.95 -14.58
CA LYS A 201 57.72 20.65 -15.43
C LYS A 201 58.94 21.49 -15.00
N PRO A 202 60.12 20.91 -14.77
CA PRO A 202 61.35 21.69 -14.67
C PRO A 202 61.89 21.99 -16.09
N SER A 203 62.10 23.28 -16.37
CA SER A 203 62.81 23.76 -17.55
C SER A 203 64.30 23.42 -17.46
N LYS A 204 64.81 22.64 -18.43
CA LYS A 204 66.23 22.36 -18.62
C LYS A 204 66.99 23.66 -18.97
N GLU A 205 67.88 24.08 -18.08
CA GLU A 205 68.84 25.15 -18.32
C GLU A 205 70.03 24.62 -19.14
N LYS A 206 70.37 25.32 -20.21
CA LYS A 206 71.47 24.99 -21.14
C LYS A 206 72.81 25.40 -20.53
N ILE A 207 73.72 24.44 -20.39
CA ILE A 207 75.15 24.67 -20.20
C ILE A 207 75.76 25.04 -21.57
N LYS A 208 76.47 26.17 -21.65
CA LYS A 208 77.40 26.48 -22.76
C LYS A 208 78.78 26.77 -22.18
N SER A 209 79.76 26.05 -22.74
CA SER A 209 81.20 26.24 -22.62
C SER A 209 81.69 27.59 -23.13
#